data_AF-A0A8J3SHH7-F1
#
_entry.id   AF-A0A8J3SHH7-F1
#
_cell.length_a   1.000
_cell.length_b   1.000
_cell.length_c   1.000
_cell.angle_alpha   90.00
_cell.angle_beta   90.00
_cell.angle_gamma   90.00
#
_symmetry.space_group_name_H-M   'P 1'
#
loop_
_entity.id
_entity.type
_entity.pdbx_description
1 polymer ?
#
loop_
_entity_poly.entity_id
_entity_poly.type
_entity_poly.pdbx_seq_one_letter_code
_entity_poly.pdbx_strand_id
1 'polypeptide(L)'
;MPQNASDPPDKAVRLSEHTGTRAGRGFQDDFHDGFRDDERWEPERLPTSGWRKVVLSGAALAVAGGVGTWAAVSGSSEPVTAPARSAPSAAPAGTPWQTVVPPSAESQPSRITVEEARRIHDRYARDLSIAQAKRDARAMGELEQGLALEMSRASFETARMRGEKPVSGLWPEPELLVPRDAGGTTGWFAAVSHQKGVARISEVLTATPDGWRATAFTTDTRTPPEPLPGVATDSGGYATSLPENASGLLATPRQVARAHLASLESATPDPRFADGPWTDRAVRFWQQERARLERAGWRLTLSFRPEGPVRSLMTDDGGALIWYGARSTDLRQARRAGAKVALKGSAAVRTDGEAFARTASATYGRIYVAHVPPAGSSERVRVLGEWSEVLESHGT
;
A
#
# COMPACT_ATOMS: atom_id res chain seq x y z
N MET A 1 8.92 49.26 46.56
CA MET A 1 8.44 50.46 45.83
C MET A 1 7.30 50.06 44.89
N PRO A 2 6.04 50.34 45.28
CA PRO A 2 4.92 50.48 44.35
C PRO A 2 4.22 51.84 44.51
N GLN A 3 3.70 52.40 43.41
CA GLN A 3 2.76 53.54 43.30
C GLN A 3 2.12 53.39 41.92
N ASN A 4 0.85 53.69 41.61
CA ASN A 4 -0.38 54.17 42.28
C ASN A 4 -1.51 53.77 41.28
N ALA A 5 -2.61 53.13 41.67
CA ALA A 5 -3.85 53.75 42.16
C ALA A 5 -4.34 54.95 41.32
N SER A 6 -5.42 54.78 40.53
CA SER A 6 -6.75 55.36 40.82
C SER A 6 -7.70 55.15 39.63
N ASP A 7 -8.92 54.75 39.98
CA ASP A 7 -10.09 54.52 39.13
C ASP A 7 -11.20 55.54 39.58
N PRO A 8 -12.43 55.54 39.03
CA PRO A 8 -13.06 56.56 38.18
C PRO A 8 -14.09 57.46 38.90
N PRO A 9 -14.99 58.21 38.19
CA PRO A 9 -16.34 57.65 37.98
C PRO A 9 -17.14 58.08 36.72
N ASP A 10 -18.22 57.34 36.52
CA ASP A 10 -19.37 57.43 35.60
C ASP A 10 -19.86 58.82 35.12
N LYS A 11 -20.37 58.85 33.86
CA LYS A 11 -21.79 59.16 33.54
C LYS A 11 -22.14 59.12 32.02
N ALA A 12 -23.05 58.20 31.70
CA ALA A 12 -24.24 58.29 30.83
C ALA A 12 -24.32 59.22 29.59
N VAL A 13 -24.62 58.56 28.45
CA VAL A 13 -25.71 58.79 27.48
C VAL A 13 -25.82 60.15 26.75
N ARG A 14 -25.67 60.13 25.41
CA ARG A 14 -26.69 60.62 24.45
C ARG A 14 -26.43 60.17 23.00
N LEU A 15 -27.52 59.71 22.36
CA LEU A 15 -27.68 59.53 20.92
C LEU A 15 -27.57 60.86 20.17
N SER A 16 -27.07 60.82 18.95
CA SER A 16 -27.62 61.60 17.83
C SER A 16 -27.29 60.93 16.50
N GLU A 17 -28.35 60.62 15.77
CA GLU A 17 -28.41 60.20 14.37
C GLU A 17 -27.79 61.25 13.45
N HIS A 18 -27.13 60.84 12.36
CA HIS A 18 -27.19 61.57 11.09
C HIS A 18 -27.03 60.63 9.90
N THR A 19 -28.10 60.60 9.11
CA THR A 19 -28.31 60.01 7.79
C THR A 19 -27.38 60.59 6.72
N GLY A 20 -26.99 59.77 5.74
CA GLY A 20 -26.27 60.23 4.55
C GLY A 20 -26.08 59.16 3.47
N THR A 21 -27.14 58.88 2.71
CA THR A 21 -27.19 58.05 1.50
C THR A 21 -26.53 58.76 0.30
N ARG A 22 -25.65 58.12 -0.48
CA ARG A 22 -25.76 58.09 -1.97
C ARG A 22 -24.80 57.11 -2.67
N ALA A 23 -25.30 56.61 -3.79
CA ALA A 23 -24.83 55.55 -4.67
C ALA A 23 -23.73 55.92 -5.69
N GLY A 24 -23.12 54.87 -6.25
CA GLY A 24 -22.42 54.82 -7.54
C GLY A 24 -21.55 53.54 -7.58
N ARG A 25 -22.05 52.37 -7.97
CA ARG A 25 -22.36 51.82 -9.32
C ARG A 25 -21.15 51.87 -10.27
N GLY A 26 -20.56 50.69 -10.53
CA GLY A 26 -19.85 50.37 -11.77
C GLY A 26 -18.48 49.71 -11.60
N PHE A 27 -18.43 48.37 -11.57
CA PHE A 27 -17.73 47.55 -12.57
C PHE A 27 -17.90 46.08 -12.18
N GLN A 28 -18.54 45.34 -13.08
CA GLN A 28 -18.92 43.96 -12.96
C GLN A 28 -18.20 43.28 -14.12
N ASP A 29 -17.07 42.65 -13.84
CA ASP A 29 -16.43 41.74 -14.78
C ASP A 29 -16.52 40.33 -14.21
N ASP A 30 -17.42 39.59 -14.84
CA ASP A 30 -17.65 38.17 -14.73
C ASP A 30 -16.40 37.40 -15.21
N PHE A 31 -15.72 36.74 -14.26
CA PHE A 31 -14.94 35.53 -14.55
C PHE A 31 -15.26 34.50 -13.46
N HIS A 32 -16.52 34.06 -13.45
CA HIS A 32 -16.90 32.79 -12.85
C HIS A 32 -16.47 31.66 -13.79
N ASP A 33 -15.17 31.33 -13.75
CA ASP A 33 -14.70 30.09 -14.33
C ASP A 33 -15.07 28.97 -13.33
N GLY A 34 -16.11 28.22 -13.68
CA GLY A 34 -16.66 27.12 -12.91
C GLY A 34 -15.70 25.93 -12.85
N PHE A 35 -14.62 26.07 -12.07
CA PHE A 35 -13.94 24.91 -11.51
C PHE A 35 -14.81 24.38 -10.37
N ARG A 36 -15.57 23.32 -10.66
CA ARG A 36 -16.14 22.47 -9.62
C ARG A 36 -15.00 22.11 -8.64
N ASP A 37 -15.26 22.29 -7.35
CA ASP A 37 -14.50 21.74 -6.22
C ASP A 37 -14.58 20.19 -6.24
N ASP A 38 -14.24 19.57 -7.36
CA ASP A 38 -14.03 18.14 -7.45
C ASP A 38 -12.70 17.87 -6.74
N GLU A 39 -12.81 17.49 -5.46
CA GLU A 39 -11.83 16.77 -4.65
C GLU A 39 -10.36 17.09 -4.97
N ARG A 40 -9.78 18.05 -4.21
CA ARG A 40 -8.33 18.29 -4.15
C ARG A 40 -7.61 17.01 -3.71
N TRP A 41 -7.31 16.15 -4.68
CA TRP A 41 -6.46 14.99 -4.54
C TRP A 41 -5.04 15.47 -4.26
N GLU A 42 -4.64 15.47 -2.99
CA GLU A 42 -3.25 15.63 -2.57
C GLU A 42 -2.72 14.21 -2.29
N PRO A 43 -1.67 13.69 -2.95
CA PRO A 43 -1.10 12.38 -2.63
C PRO A 43 -0.52 12.35 -1.22
N GLU A 44 -0.22 13.50 -0.63
CA GLU A 44 0.15 13.62 0.78
C GLU A 44 -1.07 13.59 1.74
N ARG A 45 -2.29 13.77 1.20
CA ARG A 45 -3.58 13.43 1.81
C ARG A 45 -4.24 12.25 1.09
N LEU A 46 -3.48 11.21 0.78
CA LEU A 46 -4.09 9.91 0.98
C LEU A 46 -4.64 9.93 2.41
N PRO A 47 -5.89 9.48 2.65
CA PRO A 47 -6.31 9.29 4.01
C PRO A 47 -5.32 8.24 4.52
N THR A 48 -4.29 8.66 5.25
CA THR A 48 -3.47 7.78 6.09
C THR A 48 -3.90 8.00 7.52
N SER A 49 -4.45 9.19 7.83
CA SER A 49 -5.05 9.54 9.13
C SER A 49 -6.59 9.48 9.17
N GLY A 50 -7.28 9.58 8.01
CA GLY A 50 -8.74 9.65 7.94
C GLY A 50 -9.46 8.31 8.16
N TRP A 51 -9.15 7.28 7.35
CA TRP A 51 -9.76 5.93 7.48
C TRP A 51 -9.45 5.28 8.83
N ARG A 52 -8.29 5.60 9.39
CA ARG A 52 -7.82 5.14 10.69
C ARG A 52 -8.76 5.58 11.83
N LYS A 53 -9.43 6.74 11.76
CA LYS A 53 -10.41 7.17 12.79
C LYS A 53 -11.75 6.40 12.76
N VAL A 54 -12.09 5.73 11.66
CA VAL A 54 -13.41 5.09 11.47
C VAL A 54 -13.52 3.76 12.22
N VAL A 55 -12.41 3.11 12.58
CA VAL A 55 -12.42 1.78 13.23
C VAL A 55 -12.88 1.83 14.70
N LEU A 56 -12.81 2.98 15.38
CA LEU A 56 -13.12 3.08 16.81
C LEU A 56 -14.62 3.12 17.17
N SER A 57 -15.53 3.18 16.21
CA SER A 57 -16.98 3.28 16.50
C SER A 57 -17.77 1.98 16.29
N GLY A 58 -17.13 0.89 15.82
CA GLY A 58 -17.86 -0.27 15.28
C GLY A 58 -17.75 -1.60 16.03
N ALA A 59 -16.99 -1.71 17.12
CA ALA A 59 -16.74 -3.01 17.78
C ALA A 59 -17.31 -3.05 19.22
N ALA A 60 -18.61 -2.80 19.36
CA ALA A 60 -19.37 -3.17 20.54
C ALA A 60 -20.69 -3.84 20.10
N LEU A 61 -20.93 -5.05 20.64
CA LEU A 61 -22.08 -5.97 20.42
C LEU A 61 -22.04 -6.73 19.07
N ALA A 62 -22.26 -8.06 18.99
CA ALA A 62 -22.93 -8.99 19.89
C ALA A 62 -22.36 -10.42 19.74
N VAL A 63 -22.18 -11.10 20.88
CA VAL A 63 -22.17 -12.56 20.97
C VAL A 63 -23.63 -12.99 21.10
N ALA A 64 -24.17 -13.65 20.08
CA ALA A 64 -25.41 -14.41 20.19
C ALA A 64 -25.35 -15.58 19.20
N GLY A 65 -25.54 -16.79 19.72
CA GLY A 65 -25.37 -18.03 18.99
C GLY A 65 -26.42 -18.27 17.92
N GLY A 66 -26.03 -19.08 16.95
CA GLY A 66 -26.90 -19.67 15.95
C GLY A 66 -26.35 -21.02 15.53
N VAL A 67 -26.91 -22.08 16.12
CA VAL A 67 -26.76 -23.46 15.65
C VAL A 67 -27.48 -23.56 14.32
N GLY A 68 -26.76 -23.88 13.25
CA GLY A 68 -27.30 -24.05 11.90
C GLY A 68 -26.71 -25.29 11.24
N THR A 69 -27.45 -26.40 11.34
CA THR A 69 -27.24 -27.66 10.63
C THR A 69 -27.33 -27.45 9.12
N TRP A 70 -26.31 -27.90 8.37
CA TRP A 70 -26.43 -28.10 6.92
C TRP A 70 -26.20 -29.56 6.57
N ALA A 71 -27.19 -30.08 5.84
CA ALA A 71 -27.29 -31.45 5.39
C ALA A 71 -26.30 -31.74 4.24
N ALA A 72 -25.67 -32.91 4.33
CA ALA A 72 -24.88 -33.50 3.26
C ALA A 72 -25.80 -34.00 2.14
N VAL A 73 -25.47 -33.66 0.89
CA VAL A 73 -26.01 -34.35 -0.30
C VAL A 73 -24.83 -35.05 -0.98
N SER A 74 -24.83 -36.37 -0.83
CA SER A 74 -23.95 -37.33 -1.50
C SER A 74 -24.37 -37.51 -2.95
N GLY A 75 -23.46 -37.23 -3.89
CA GLY A 75 -23.61 -37.54 -5.31
C GLY A 75 -22.63 -38.63 -5.71
N SER A 76 -23.16 -39.82 -5.94
CA SER A 76 -22.47 -41.03 -6.40
C SER A 76 -22.21 -40.97 -7.90
N SER A 77 -20.97 -41.23 -8.33
CA SER A 77 -20.68 -41.62 -9.72
C SER A 77 -19.71 -42.79 -9.74
N GLU A 78 -20.13 -43.81 -10.48
CA GLU A 78 -19.60 -45.17 -10.56
C GLU A 78 -18.25 -45.29 -11.27
N PRO A 79 -17.54 -46.42 -11.05
CA PRO A 79 -16.22 -46.67 -11.61
C PRO A 79 -16.26 -47.16 -13.06
N VAL A 80 -15.44 -46.55 -13.93
CA VAL A 80 -15.15 -47.09 -15.26
C VAL A 80 -14.12 -48.21 -15.11
N THR A 81 -14.53 -49.42 -15.47
CA THR A 81 -13.71 -50.63 -15.57
C THR A 81 -13.43 -50.93 -17.04
N ALA A 82 -12.17 -51.20 -17.40
CA ALA A 82 -11.68 -52.19 -18.39
C ALA A 82 -10.28 -51.80 -18.93
N PRO A 83 -9.55 -52.71 -19.60
CA PRO A 83 -9.12 -54.03 -19.15
C PRO A 83 -7.58 -54.19 -19.22
N ALA A 84 -7.10 -55.31 -18.67
CA ALA A 84 -5.71 -55.72 -18.62
C ALA A 84 -5.16 -56.34 -19.92
N ARG A 85 -3.81 -56.38 -19.98
CA ARG A 85 -2.87 -57.31 -20.66
C ARG A 85 -2.09 -56.77 -21.85
N SER A 86 -0.76 -56.69 -21.66
CA SER A 86 0.18 -57.68 -22.23
C SER A 86 1.52 -57.63 -21.47
N ALA A 87 2.06 -58.80 -21.16
CA ALA A 87 3.37 -59.04 -20.56
C ALA A 87 4.42 -59.31 -21.68
N PRO A 88 5.60 -59.89 -21.39
CA PRO A 88 6.82 -59.24 -20.94
C PRO A 88 7.95 -59.33 -22.01
N SER A 89 8.99 -58.51 -21.91
CA SER A 89 10.22 -58.70 -22.70
C SER A 89 11.47 -58.69 -21.83
N ALA A 90 12.34 -59.65 -22.15
CA ALA A 90 13.48 -60.20 -21.45
C ALA A 90 14.51 -59.21 -20.86
N ALA A 91 15.06 -59.64 -19.72
CA ALA A 91 16.26 -59.12 -19.06
C ALA A 91 17.55 -59.59 -19.74
N PRO A 92 18.65 -58.83 -19.61
CA PRO A 92 20.00 -59.39 -19.59
C PRO A 92 20.67 -59.27 -18.21
N ALA A 93 21.31 -60.37 -17.83
CA ALA A 93 22.47 -60.58 -16.95
C ALA A 93 22.77 -59.56 -15.82
N GLY A 94 22.69 -60.08 -14.60
CA GLY A 94 23.01 -59.39 -13.35
C GLY A 94 24.46 -58.94 -13.23
N THR A 95 24.61 -57.67 -12.87
CA THR A 95 25.81 -57.07 -12.27
C THR A 95 25.64 -57.14 -10.75
N PRO A 96 26.68 -57.44 -9.95
CA PRO A 96 26.58 -57.60 -8.51
C PRO A 96 25.99 -56.36 -7.83
N TRP A 97 24.96 -56.59 -7.01
CA TRP A 97 24.20 -55.59 -6.26
C TRP A 97 25.11 -54.78 -5.33
N GLN A 98 25.40 -53.53 -5.70
CA GLN A 98 25.72 -52.51 -4.71
C GLN A 98 24.40 -52.12 -4.05
N THR A 99 24.30 -52.35 -2.74
CA THR A 99 23.24 -51.81 -1.90
C THR A 99 23.34 -50.28 -1.96
N VAL A 100 22.62 -49.67 -2.90
CA VAL A 100 22.44 -48.21 -2.94
C VAL A 100 21.60 -47.88 -1.71
N VAL A 101 22.27 -47.36 -0.68
CA VAL A 101 21.60 -46.70 0.44
C VAL A 101 20.72 -45.62 -0.20
N PRO A 102 19.38 -45.68 -0.07
CA PRO A 102 18.53 -44.61 -0.58
C PRO A 102 19.04 -43.31 0.04
N PRO A 103 19.29 -42.27 -0.76
CA PRO A 103 19.74 -41.00 -0.21
C PRO A 103 18.78 -40.62 0.91
N SER A 104 19.33 -40.41 2.10
CA SER A 104 18.60 -39.85 3.23
C SER A 104 17.72 -38.74 2.69
N ALA A 105 16.43 -38.78 3.00
CA ALA A 105 15.48 -37.74 2.62
C ALA A 105 16.01 -36.41 3.14
N GLU A 106 16.80 -35.72 2.31
CA GLU A 106 17.27 -34.37 2.55
C GLU A 106 16.02 -33.56 2.79
N SER A 107 15.95 -32.95 3.96
CA SER A 107 14.85 -32.14 4.46
C SER A 107 14.34 -31.24 3.33
N GLN A 108 13.29 -31.68 2.63
CA GLN A 108 12.63 -30.83 1.67
C GLN A 108 12.21 -29.58 2.46
N PRO A 109 12.52 -28.37 1.96
CA PRO A 109 12.16 -27.15 2.66
C PRO A 109 10.68 -27.24 3.02
N SER A 110 10.38 -27.12 4.31
CA SER A 110 9.04 -27.34 4.81
C SER A 110 8.07 -26.41 4.07
N ARG A 111 7.23 -27.02 3.23
CA ARG A 111 6.15 -26.33 2.54
C ARG A 111 5.20 -25.76 3.57
N ILE A 112 5.04 -24.44 3.61
CA ILE A 112 4.02 -23.80 4.43
C ILE A 112 2.63 -24.20 3.93
N THR A 113 1.74 -24.64 4.82
CA THR A 113 0.34 -24.90 4.47
C THR A 113 -0.52 -23.65 4.62
N VAL A 114 -1.73 -23.64 4.05
CA VAL A 114 -2.69 -22.53 4.23
C VAL A 114 -3.06 -22.34 5.70
N GLU A 115 -3.21 -23.43 6.46
CA GLU A 115 -3.48 -23.39 7.90
C GLU A 115 -2.30 -22.83 8.68
N GLU A 116 -1.06 -23.15 8.27
CA GLU A 116 0.13 -22.59 8.88
C GLU A 116 0.28 -21.09 8.57
N ALA A 117 0.04 -20.67 7.33
CA ALA A 117 -0.01 -19.26 6.95
C ALA A 117 -1.05 -18.49 7.77
N ARG A 118 -2.20 -19.10 8.04
CA ARG A 118 -3.23 -18.51 8.91
C ARG A 118 -2.73 -18.32 10.34
N ARG A 119 -2.13 -19.34 10.94
CA ARG A 119 -1.54 -19.23 12.29
C ARG A 119 -0.43 -18.18 12.36
N ILE A 120 0.37 -18.04 11.29
CA ILE A 120 1.42 -17.02 11.22
C ILE A 120 0.80 -15.63 11.13
N HIS A 121 -0.19 -15.43 10.25
CA HIS A 121 -0.88 -14.16 10.10
C HIS A 121 -1.62 -13.74 11.38
N ASP A 122 -2.39 -14.65 12.00
CA ASP A 122 -3.12 -14.35 13.23
C ASP A 122 -2.19 -13.90 14.36
N ARG A 123 -1.00 -14.53 14.45
CA ARG A 123 0.05 -14.11 15.39
C ARG A 123 0.60 -12.73 15.03
N TYR A 124 0.96 -12.54 13.77
CA TYR A 124 1.45 -11.26 13.26
C TYR A 124 0.47 -10.12 13.55
N ALA A 125 -0.81 -10.27 13.19
CA ALA A 125 -1.84 -9.24 13.37
C ALA A 125 -2.04 -8.89 14.85
N ARG A 126 -2.10 -9.89 15.73
CA ARG A 126 -2.20 -9.68 17.18
C ARG A 126 -0.99 -8.92 17.72
N ASP A 127 0.21 -9.39 17.40
CA ASP A 127 1.44 -8.84 17.96
C ASP A 127 1.71 -7.43 17.38
N LEU A 128 1.36 -7.19 16.12
CA LEU A 128 1.36 -5.87 15.47
C LEU A 128 0.42 -4.91 16.20
N SER A 129 -0.81 -5.33 16.49
CA SER A 129 -1.77 -4.50 17.21
C SER A 129 -1.25 -4.12 18.60
N ILE A 130 -0.57 -5.04 19.30
CA ILE A 130 0.07 -4.77 20.60
C ILE A 130 1.23 -3.78 20.44
N ALA A 131 2.11 -4.00 19.47
CA ALA A 131 3.25 -3.13 19.20
C ALA A 131 2.80 -1.71 18.83
N GLN A 132 1.78 -1.58 17.99
CA GLN A 132 1.16 -0.30 17.61
C GLN A 132 0.55 0.42 18.82
N ALA A 133 -0.24 -0.28 19.64
CA ALA A 133 -0.87 0.30 20.82
C ALA A 133 0.16 0.83 21.84
N LYS A 134 1.31 0.14 21.96
CA LYS A 134 2.42 0.53 22.85
C LYS A 134 3.43 1.49 22.20
N ARG A 135 3.34 1.73 20.89
CA ARG A 135 4.38 2.40 20.08
C ARG A 135 5.76 1.75 20.27
N ASP A 136 5.79 0.42 20.35
CA ASP A 136 7.00 -0.35 20.61
C ASP A 136 7.79 -0.60 19.31
N ALA A 137 8.72 0.32 19.01
CA ALA A 137 9.55 0.24 17.80
C ALA A 137 10.49 -0.97 17.76
N ARG A 138 10.78 -1.59 18.92
CA ARG A 138 11.58 -2.81 18.98
C ARG A 138 10.73 -4.00 18.60
N ALA A 139 9.54 -4.15 19.20
CA ALA A 139 8.59 -5.22 18.85
C ALA A 139 8.21 -5.15 17.36
N MET A 140 8.05 -3.95 16.78
CA MET A 140 7.87 -3.81 15.34
C MET A 140 9.00 -4.41 14.50
N GLY A 141 10.25 -4.30 14.94
CA GLY A 141 11.40 -4.91 14.27
C GLY A 141 11.41 -6.45 14.32
N GLU A 142 10.63 -7.04 15.22
CA GLU A 142 10.41 -8.48 15.29
C GLU A 142 9.26 -8.94 14.37
N LEU A 143 8.47 -8.00 13.83
CA LEU A 143 7.28 -8.28 13.02
C LEU A 143 7.45 -7.89 11.56
N GLU A 144 8.24 -6.86 11.28
CA GLU A 144 8.42 -6.29 9.95
C GLU A 144 9.91 -6.18 9.59
N GLN A 145 10.21 -6.13 8.30
CA GLN A 145 11.58 -5.94 7.83
C GLN A 145 11.65 -5.08 6.56
N GLY A 146 12.85 -4.59 6.25
CA GLY A 146 13.12 -3.81 5.05
C GLY A 146 12.30 -2.53 5.00
N LEU A 147 11.87 -2.15 3.78
CA LEU A 147 11.13 -0.92 3.53
C LEU A 147 9.84 -0.82 4.37
N ALA A 148 9.15 -1.94 4.60
CA ALA A 148 7.95 -1.94 5.42
C ALA A 148 8.22 -1.50 6.88
N LEU A 149 9.28 -2.03 7.50
CA LEU A 149 9.67 -1.63 8.86
C LEU A 149 10.07 -0.15 8.93
N GLU A 150 10.83 0.33 7.93
CA GLU A 150 11.20 1.74 7.83
C GLU A 150 9.96 2.63 7.78
N MET A 151 9.00 2.30 6.92
CA MET A 151 7.75 3.03 6.75
C MET A 151 6.88 3.01 8.02
N SER A 152 6.76 1.87 8.71
CA SER A 152 6.01 1.79 9.97
C SER A 152 6.63 2.64 11.08
N ARG A 153 7.97 2.60 11.23
CA ARG A 153 8.68 3.47 12.19
C ARG A 153 8.47 4.94 11.86
N ALA A 154 8.58 5.30 10.58
CA ALA A 154 8.28 6.63 10.07
C ALA A 154 6.85 7.06 10.41
N SER A 155 5.86 6.19 10.19
CA SER A 155 4.45 6.49 10.47
C SER A 155 4.22 6.77 11.96
N PHE A 156 4.83 5.97 12.85
CA PHE A 156 4.74 6.18 14.31
C PHE A 156 5.40 7.47 14.75
N GLU A 157 6.56 7.80 14.18
CA GLU A 157 7.26 9.03 14.50
C GLU A 157 6.43 10.25 14.09
N THR A 158 5.85 10.23 12.88
CA THR A 158 4.93 11.29 12.44
C THR A 158 3.71 11.41 13.36
N ALA A 159 3.10 10.28 13.74
CA ALA A 159 1.96 10.27 14.67
C ALA A 159 2.34 10.85 16.03
N ARG A 160 3.53 10.52 16.55
CA ARG A 160 4.07 11.08 17.79
C ARG A 160 4.22 12.60 17.70
N MET A 161 4.81 13.12 16.62
CA MET A 161 4.97 14.55 16.39
C MET A 161 3.62 15.28 16.28
N ARG A 162 2.58 14.64 15.72
CA ARG A 162 1.21 15.18 15.67
C ARG A 162 0.44 15.09 16.99
N GLY A 163 0.97 14.39 18.00
CA GLY A 163 0.20 14.03 19.20
C GLY A 163 -0.92 13.02 18.93
N GLU A 164 -0.88 12.32 17.80
CA GLU A 164 -1.88 11.35 17.38
C GLU A 164 -1.52 9.94 17.87
N LYS A 165 -2.53 9.13 18.19
CA LYS A 165 -2.31 7.70 18.42
C LYS A 165 -2.25 6.98 17.07
N PRO A 166 -1.20 6.16 16.81
CA PRO A 166 -1.26 5.24 15.68
C PRO A 166 -2.50 4.38 15.83
N VAL A 167 -3.23 4.20 14.74
CA VAL A 167 -4.40 3.33 14.79
C VAL A 167 -3.92 1.90 14.75
N SER A 168 -4.24 1.21 15.83
CA SER A 168 -4.18 -0.23 15.97
C SER A 168 -5.47 -0.83 15.44
N GLY A 169 -5.37 -1.79 14.53
CA GLY A 169 -6.52 -2.54 14.05
C GLY A 169 -6.11 -3.98 13.80
N LEU A 170 -6.92 -4.90 14.32
CA LEU A 170 -6.93 -6.28 13.84
C LEU A 170 -7.76 -6.32 12.56
N TRP A 171 -7.23 -6.98 11.53
CA TRP A 171 -7.97 -7.28 10.31
C TRP A 171 -8.40 -8.74 10.38
N PRO A 172 -9.63 -9.03 10.86
CA PRO A 172 -10.07 -10.40 11.01
C PRO A 172 -10.28 -11.03 9.62
N GLU A 173 -10.04 -12.33 9.54
CA GLU A 173 -10.42 -13.18 8.40
C GLU A 173 -9.79 -12.77 7.06
N PRO A 174 -8.46 -12.67 6.95
CA PRO A 174 -7.83 -12.45 5.66
C PRO A 174 -8.07 -13.63 4.71
N GLU A 175 -8.21 -13.31 3.44
CA GLU A 175 -7.94 -14.23 2.34
C GLU A 175 -6.43 -14.45 2.26
N LEU A 176 -6.01 -15.72 2.30
CA LEU A 176 -4.59 -16.09 2.29
C LEU A 176 -4.22 -16.66 0.93
N LEU A 177 -3.25 -16.02 0.29
CA LEU A 177 -2.70 -16.42 -1.00
C LEU A 177 -1.33 -17.04 -0.74
N VAL A 178 -1.30 -18.36 -0.60
CA VAL A 178 -0.09 -19.13 -0.30
C VAL A 178 0.50 -19.69 -1.61
N PRO A 179 1.60 -19.14 -2.11
CA PRO A 179 2.20 -19.58 -3.37
C PRO A 179 2.86 -20.95 -3.24
N ARG A 180 2.86 -21.67 -4.36
CA ARG A 180 3.71 -22.82 -4.63
C ARG A 180 4.40 -22.57 -5.97
N ASP A 181 5.72 -22.64 -5.99
CA ASP A 181 6.48 -22.70 -7.25
C ASP A 181 6.60 -24.16 -7.73
N ALA A 182 7.10 -24.36 -8.95
CA ALA A 182 7.32 -25.70 -9.50
C ALA A 182 8.34 -26.53 -8.67
N GLY A 183 9.22 -25.86 -7.92
CA GLY A 183 10.14 -26.49 -6.96
C GLY A 183 9.47 -26.90 -5.64
N GLY A 184 8.25 -26.41 -5.38
CA GLY A 184 7.51 -26.62 -4.15
C GLY A 184 8.14 -25.93 -2.94
N THR A 185 8.83 -24.82 -3.12
CA THR A 185 9.57 -24.11 -2.05
C THR A 185 9.29 -22.62 -2.11
N THR A 186 8.29 -22.13 -1.39
CA THR A 186 8.02 -20.70 -1.37
C THR A 186 7.96 -20.18 0.07
N GLY A 187 8.95 -19.36 0.42
CA GLY A 187 9.09 -18.76 1.75
C GLY A 187 8.35 -17.42 1.88
N TRP A 188 7.17 -17.28 1.28
CA TRP A 188 6.34 -16.07 1.42
C TRP A 188 4.86 -16.39 1.20
N PHE A 189 3.96 -15.56 1.68
CA PHE A 189 2.54 -15.56 1.33
C PHE A 189 1.96 -14.14 1.39
N ALA A 190 0.80 -13.92 0.77
CA ALA A 190 0.05 -12.68 0.91
C ALA A 190 -1.23 -12.88 1.72
N ALA A 191 -1.59 -11.88 2.50
CA ALA A 191 -2.86 -11.79 3.21
C ALA A 191 -3.63 -10.58 2.68
N VAL A 192 -4.88 -10.78 2.28
CA VAL A 192 -5.76 -9.71 1.80
C VAL A 192 -6.94 -9.60 2.74
N SER A 193 -7.08 -8.43 3.35
CA SER A 193 -8.18 -8.10 4.25
C SER A 193 -9.02 -6.99 3.65
N HIS A 194 -10.34 -7.05 3.86
CA HIS A 194 -11.26 -6.02 3.40
C HIS A 194 -12.23 -5.63 4.51
N GLN A 195 -12.26 -4.34 4.82
CA GLN A 195 -13.29 -3.78 5.68
C GLN A 195 -14.17 -2.86 4.84
N LYS A 196 -15.45 -3.24 4.71
CA LYS A 196 -16.45 -2.50 3.93
C LYS A 196 -16.51 -1.03 4.38
N GLY A 197 -16.38 -0.12 3.42
CA GLY A 197 -16.42 1.32 3.65
C GLY A 197 -15.17 1.90 4.32
N VAL A 198 -14.10 1.11 4.50
CA VAL A 198 -12.85 1.57 5.10
C VAL A 198 -11.69 1.42 4.12
N ALA A 199 -11.26 0.19 3.86
CA ALA A 199 -10.15 -0.08 2.96
C ALA A 199 -10.08 -1.57 2.59
N ARG A 200 -9.43 -1.86 1.46
CA ARG A 200 -8.72 -3.13 1.27
C ARG A 200 -7.27 -2.95 1.70
N ILE A 201 -6.75 -3.93 2.42
CA ILE A 201 -5.33 -4.01 2.80
C ILE A 201 -4.76 -5.31 2.26
N SER A 202 -3.54 -5.25 1.72
CA SER A 202 -2.79 -6.44 1.34
C SER A 202 -1.41 -6.40 1.94
N GLU A 203 -1.01 -7.50 2.57
CA GLU A 203 0.23 -7.67 3.31
C GLU A 203 1.00 -8.85 2.70
N VAL A 204 2.33 -8.73 2.61
CA VAL A 204 3.21 -9.82 2.16
C VAL A 204 4.13 -10.22 3.30
N LEU A 205 3.97 -11.44 3.78
CA LEU A 205 4.82 -12.03 4.81
C LEU A 205 5.85 -12.95 4.17
N THR A 206 7.11 -12.81 4.57
CA THR A 206 8.25 -13.57 4.06
C THR A 206 8.95 -14.27 5.22
N ALA A 207 9.33 -15.52 5.03
CA ALA A 207 10.18 -16.27 5.96
C ALA A 207 11.62 -15.73 5.94
N THR A 208 12.19 -15.56 7.13
CA THR A 208 13.57 -15.10 7.33
C THR A 208 14.27 -16.04 8.32
N PRO A 209 15.60 -15.95 8.47
CA PRO A 209 16.32 -16.70 9.51
C PRO A 209 15.77 -16.45 10.92
N ASP A 210 15.20 -15.27 11.18
CA ASP A 210 14.66 -14.86 12.47
C ASP A 210 13.14 -15.07 12.60
N GLY A 211 12.54 -15.78 11.63
CA GLY A 211 11.10 -16.09 11.58
C GLY A 211 10.35 -15.33 10.49
N TRP A 212 9.02 -15.33 10.56
CA TRP A 212 8.19 -14.65 9.58
C TRP A 212 8.17 -13.14 9.83
N ARG A 213 8.33 -12.37 8.76
CA ARG A 213 8.31 -10.90 8.78
C ARG A 213 7.45 -10.37 7.65
N ALA A 214 6.66 -9.34 7.93
CA ALA A 214 6.01 -8.60 6.87
C ALA A 214 7.03 -7.73 6.12
N THR A 215 6.91 -7.73 4.81
CA THR A 215 7.87 -7.14 3.86
C THR A 215 7.24 -6.13 2.92
N ALA A 216 5.91 -6.18 2.78
CA ALA A 216 5.16 -5.22 1.99
C ALA A 216 3.74 -5.07 2.54
N PHE A 217 3.21 -3.85 2.46
CA PHE A 217 1.83 -3.50 2.77
C PHE A 217 1.30 -2.56 1.71
N THR A 218 0.03 -2.69 1.37
CA THR A 218 -0.66 -1.78 0.45
C THR A 218 -2.07 -1.53 0.96
N THR A 219 -2.63 -0.38 0.60
CA THR A 219 -3.99 -0.01 0.96
C THR A 219 -4.73 0.52 -0.28
N ASP A 220 -6.03 0.22 -0.37
CA ASP A 220 -6.96 0.87 -1.27
C ASP A 220 -8.12 1.44 -0.45
N THR A 221 -8.16 2.76 -0.33
CA THR A 221 -9.15 3.50 0.48
C THR A 221 -10.30 4.05 -0.34
N ARG A 222 -10.39 3.70 -1.64
CA ARG A 222 -11.56 4.01 -2.47
C ARG A 222 -12.80 3.33 -1.87
N THR A 223 -13.96 3.94 -2.07
CA THR A 223 -15.25 3.40 -1.61
C THR A 223 -16.19 3.20 -2.81
N PRO A 224 -16.40 1.95 -3.29
CA PRO A 224 -15.73 0.72 -2.85
C PRO A 224 -14.27 0.64 -3.35
N PRO A 225 -13.40 -0.15 -2.70
CA PRO A 225 -12.09 -0.46 -3.24
C PRO A 225 -12.27 -1.25 -4.53
N GLU A 226 -11.40 -1.02 -5.51
CA GLU A 226 -11.46 -1.74 -6.78
C GLU A 226 -11.11 -3.21 -6.53
N PRO A 227 -11.87 -4.22 -6.99
CA PRO A 227 -11.61 -5.62 -6.66
C PRO A 227 -10.23 -6.11 -7.15
N LEU A 228 -9.62 -7.03 -6.40
CA LEU A 228 -8.45 -7.77 -6.89
C LEU A 228 -8.92 -8.75 -7.98
N PRO A 229 -8.09 -9.05 -9.00
CA PRO A 229 -8.33 -10.20 -9.87
C PRO A 229 -8.32 -11.49 -9.04
N GLY A 230 -9.09 -12.48 -9.48
CA GLY A 230 -9.01 -13.83 -8.92
C GLY A 230 -7.61 -14.42 -9.13
N VAL A 231 -7.09 -15.13 -8.12
CA VAL A 231 -5.76 -15.72 -8.14
C VAL A 231 -5.87 -17.19 -8.48
N ALA A 232 -5.11 -17.63 -9.48
CA ALA A 232 -5.11 -19.01 -9.92
C ALA A 232 -4.54 -19.93 -8.85
N THR A 233 -5.37 -20.85 -8.35
CA THR A 233 -5.00 -21.85 -7.36
C THR A 233 -4.98 -23.28 -7.92
N ASP A 234 -4.08 -24.11 -7.42
CA ASP A 234 -4.10 -25.55 -7.67
C ASP A 234 -5.24 -26.26 -6.90
N SER A 235 -5.39 -27.58 -7.10
CA SER A 235 -6.42 -28.39 -6.43
C SER A 235 -6.26 -28.46 -4.91
N GLY A 236 -5.12 -28.05 -4.36
CA GLY A 236 -4.88 -27.91 -2.93
C GLY A 236 -5.13 -26.50 -2.40
N GLY A 237 -5.60 -25.57 -3.24
CA GLY A 237 -5.84 -24.18 -2.86
C GLY A 237 -4.57 -23.31 -2.81
N TYR A 238 -3.45 -23.76 -3.37
CA TYR A 238 -2.20 -23.00 -3.39
C TYR A 238 -2.12 -22.13 -4.65
N ALA A 239 -1.74 -20.87 -4.48
CA ALA A 239 -1.57 -19.95 -5.58
C ALA A 239 -0.35 -20.33 -6.45
N THR A 240 -0.41 -20.04 -7.74
CA THR A 240 0.74 -20.24 -8.63
C THR A 240 1.67 -19.03 -8.56
N SER A 241 2.90 -19.22 -8.07
CA SER A 241 3.91 -18.15 -8.05
C SER A 241 4.49 -17.92 -9.44
N LEU A 242 4.69 -16.65 -9.81
CA LEU A 242 5.39 -16.26 -11.04
C LEU A 242 6.76 -15.65 -10.72
N PRO A 243 7.80 -15.87 -11.54
CA PRO A 243 9.07 -15.16 -11.41
C PRO A 243 8.97 -13.72 -11.94
N GLU A 244 9.88 -12.84 -11.54
CA GLU A 244 9.83 -11.42 -11.94
C GLU A 244 9.98 -11.18 -13.46
N ASN A 245 10.54 -12.16 -14.17
CA ASN A 245 10.74 -12.17 -15.62
C ASN A 245 9.74 -13.10 -16.33
N ALA A 246 8.63 -13.47 -15.70
CA ALA A 246 7.57 -14.28 -16.30
C ALA A 246 7.13 -13.68 -17.65
N SER A 247 7.12 -14.52 -18.68
CA SER A 247 6.60 -14.21 -20.01
C SER A 247 5.10 -14.54 -20.10
N GLY A 248 4.48 -14.28 -21.26
CA GLY A 248 3.05 -14.54 -21.46
C GLY A 248 2.13 -13.46 -20.86
N LEU A 249 2.70 -12.38 -20.34
CA LEU A 249 2.01 -11.21 -19.79
C LEU A 249 2.17 -10.01 -20.75
N LEU A 250 1.34 -8.98 -20.61
CA LEU A 250 1.48 -7.71 -21.34
C LEU A 250 2.89 -7.11 -21.21
N ALA A 251 3.50 -7.24 -20.04
CA ALA A 251 4.90 -7.00 -19.75
C ALA A 251 5.32 -7.84 -18.53
N THR A 252 6.61 -8.11 -18.35
CA THR A 252 7.05 -8.88 -17.18
C THR A 252 6.79 -8.10 -15.88
N PRO A 253 6.60 -8.75 -14.72
CA PRO A 253 6.41 -8.07 -13.43
C PRO A 253 7.48 -7.00 -13.15
N ARG A 254 8.75 -7.29 -13.44
CA ARG A 254 9.86 -6.33 -13.31
C ARG A 254 9.73 -5.14 -14.26
N GLN A 255 9.33 -5.38 -15.51
CA GLN A 255 9.13 -4.31 -16.49
C GLN A 255 7.98 -3.40 -16.08
N VAL A 256 6.88 -3.95 -15.55
CA VAL A 256 5.74 -3.19 -15.05
C VAL A 256 6.16 -2.29 -13.88
N ALA A 257 6.83 -2.84 -12.87
CA ALA A 257 7.30 -2.04 -11.73
C ALA A 257 8.19 -0.87 -12.18
N ARG A 258 9.16 -1.13 -13.07
CA ARG A 258 10.07 -0.09 -13.60
C ARG A 258 9.34 0.96 -14.43
N ALA A 259 8.41 0.52 -15.29
CA ALA A 259 7.61 1.40 -16.13
C ALA A 259 6.76 2.37 -15.30
N HIS A 260 6.10 1.83 -14.27
CA HIS A 260 5.28 2.63 -13.36
C HIS A 260 6.12 3.72 -12.69
N LEU A 261 7.24 3.34 -12.08
CA LEU A 261 8.12 4.26 -11.37
C LEU A 261 8.73 5.32 -12.31
N ALA A 262 9.12 4.95 -13.53
CA ALA A 262 9.61 5.89 -14.52
C ALA A 262 8.53 6.90 -14.98
N SER A 263 7.26 6.47 -15.07
CA SER A 263 6.15 7.36 -15.39
C SER A 263 5.94 8.43 -14.31
N LEU A 264 6.07 8.05 -13.03
CA LEU A 264 5.99 8.96 -11.89
C LEU A 264 7.19 9.91 -11.83
N GLU A 265 8.41 9.38 -12.03
CA GLU A 265 9.66 10.17 -12.03
C GLU A 265 9.65 11.27 -13.10
N SER A 266 9.30 10.90 -14.34
CA SER A 266 9.22 11.84 -15.45
C SER A 266 7.99 12.76 -15.36
N ALA A 267 7.01 12.41 -14.52
CA ALA A 267 5.67 12.99 -14.52
C ALA A 267 5.05 12.95 -15.93
N THR A 268 5.17 11.81 -16.60
CA THR A 268 4.59 11.54 -17.93
C THR A 268 3.81 10.23 -17.89
N PRO A 269 2.53 10.20 -18.32
CA PRO A 269 1.74 8.97 -18.27
C PRO A 269 2.35 7.90 -19.16
N ASP A 270 2.38 6.65 -18.68
CA ASP A 270 2.75 5.50 -19.51
C ASP A 270 1.48 4.84 -20.05
N PRO A 271 1.32 4.71 -21.38
CA PRO A 271 0.09 4.24 -22.00
C PRO A 271 -0.25 2.77 -21.66
N ARG A 272 0.70 2.01 -21.09
CA ARG A 272 0.45 0.65 -20.61
C ARG A 272 -0.44 0.60 -19.38
N PHE A 273 -0.57 1.71 -18.64
CA PHE A 273 -1.33 1.75 -17.40
C PHE A 273 -2.73 2.29 -17.64
N ALA A 274 -3.70 1.69 -16.96
CA ALA A 274 -5.04 2.21 -16.83
C ALA A 274 -5.02 3.49 -15.99
N ASP A 275 -5.99 4.35 -16.25
CA ASP A 275 -6.19 5.57 -15.48
C ASP A 275 -6.61 5.21 -14.05
N GLY A 276 -6.02 5.86 -13.05
CA GLY A 276 -6.20 5.56 -11.64
C GLY A 276 -5.47 6.54 -10.72
N PRO A 277 -5.74 6.47 -9.39
CA PRO A 277 -5.14 7.37 -8.41
C PRO A 277 -3.62 7.36 -8.43
N TRP A 278 -3.03 6.18 -8.59
CA TRP A 278 -1.58 6.01 -8.51
C TRP A 278 -0.87 6.06 -9.87
N THR A 279 -1.61 6.26 -10.97
CA THR A 279 -1.06 6.31 -12.33
C THR A 279 -1.20 7.71 -12.92
N ASP A 280 -2.17 7.94 -13.80
CA ASP A 280 -2.37 9.22 -14.50
C ASP A 280 -2.70 10.38 -13.54
N ARG A 281 -3.45 10.14 -12.46
CA ARG A 281 -3.78 11.18 -11.47
C ARG A 281 -2.53 11.61 -10.68
N ALA A 282 -1.70 10.64 -10.27
CA ALA A 282 -0.40 10.91 -9.66
C ALA A 282 0.52 11.70 -10.60
N VAL A 283 0.58 11.32 -11.88
CA VAL A 283 1.33 12.06 -12.88
C VAL A 283 0.83 13.50 -13.02
N ARG A 284 -0.50 13.70 -13.16
CA ARG A 284 -1.09 15.04 -13.29
C ARG A 284 -0.82 15.91 -12.07
N PHE A 285 -0.85 15.34 -10.87
CA PHE A 285 -0.45 16.06 -9.66
C PHE A 285 1.01 16.53 -9.73
N TRP A 286 1.94 15.66 -10.12
CA TRP A 286 3.34 16.06 -10.22
C TRP A 286 3.58 17.13 -11.28
N GLN A 287 2.85 17.08 -12.40
CA GLN A 287 2.87 18.13 -13.42
C GLN A 287 2.38 19.47 -12.84
N GLN A 288 1.27 19.46 -12.10
CA GLN A 288 0.71 20.66 -11.48
C GLN A 288 1.63 21.22 -10.38
N GLU A 289 2.20 20.37 -9.53
CA GLU A 289 3.12 20.80 -8.47
C GLU A 289 4.42 21.36 -9.06
N ARG A 290 4.95 20.75 -10.13
CA ARG A 290 6.11 21.28 -10.88
C ARG A 290 5.82 22.68 -11.41
N ALA A 291 4.71 22.87 -12.13
CA ALA A 291 4.32 24.18 -12.66
C ALA A 291 4.07 25.23 -11.56
N ARG A 292 3.50 24.82 -10.42
CA ARG A 292 3.31 25.70 -9.26
C ARG A 292 4.66 26.13 -8.66
N LEU A 293 5.58 25.20 -8.46
CA LEU A 293 6.90 25.48 -7.91
C LEU A 293 7.72 26.36 -8.86
N GLU A 294 7.68 26.09 -10.16
CA GLU A 294 8.37 26.90 -11.18
C GLU A 294 7.91 28.36 -11.15
N ARG A 295 6.60 28.62 -11.10
CA ARG A 295 6.06 29.98 -10.93
C ARG A 295 6.49 30.64 -9.62
N ALA A 296 6.69 29.86 -8.56
CA ALA A 296 7.19 30.37 -7.27
C ALA A 296 8.72 30.62 -7.27
N GLY A 297 9.43 30.24 -8.34
CA GLY A 297 10.88 30.34 -8.44
C GLY A 297 11.61 29.13 -7.83
N TRP A 298 11.03 27.94 -7.93
CA TRP A 298 11.59 26.67 -7.48
C TRP A 298 11.60 25.64 -8.60
N ARG A 299 12.61 24.75 -8.63
CA ARG A 299 12.63 23.56 -9.49
C ARG A 299 12.29 22.33 -8.66
N LEU A 300 11.44 21.46 -9.19
CA LEU A 300 11.16 20.12 -8.63
C LEU A 300 11.88 19.05 -9.46
N THR A 301 12.68 18.22 -8.81
CA THR A 301 13.25 16.98 -9.36
C THR A 301 12.66 15.81 -8.58
N LEU A 302 12.16 14.80 -9.29
CA LEU A 302 11.69 13.55 -8.72
C LEU A 302 12.70 12.45 -9.02
N SER A 303 12.85 11.48 -8.13
CA SER A 303 13.58 10.25 -8.38
C SER A 303 12.85 9.06 -7.78
N PHE A 304 12.83 7.92 -8.47
CA PHE A 304 12.23 6.68 -7.98
C PHE A 304 13.19 5.50 -8.16
N ARG A 305 13.52 4.82 -7.06
CA ARG A 305 14.39 3.65 -7.04
C ARG A 305 13.60 2.42 -6.58
N PRO A 306 13.51 1.34 -7.38
CA PRO A 306 12.92 0.08 -6.94
C PRO A 306 13.63 -0.47 -5.68
N GLU A 307 12.87 -1.05 -4.75
CA GLU A 307 13.41 -1.69 -3.54
C GLU A 307 12.77 -3.05 -3.29
N GLY A 308 13.60 -4.03 -2.93
CA GLY A 308 13.16 -5.41 -2.68
C GLY A 308 12.79 -6.19 -3.95
N PRO A 309 12.38 -7.46 -3.78
CA PRO A 309 11.89 -8.29 -4.88
C PRO A 309 10.49 -7.89 -5.33
N VAL A 310 10.16 -8.15 -6.59
CA VAL A 310 8.77 -8.14 -7.08
C VAL A 310 8.15 -9.51 -6.78
N ARG A 311 7.12 -9.53 -5.94
CA ARG A 311 6.35 -10.76 -5.68
C ARG A 311 5.19 -10.84 -6.66
N SER A 312 4.94 -12.00 -7.24
CA SER A 312 3.84 -12.17 -8.19
C SER A 312 3.15 -13.51 -8.11
N LEU A 313 1.82 -13.48 -8.25
CA LEU A 313 0.94 -14.63 -8.38
C LEU A 313 0.25 -14.60 -9.73
N MET A 314 0.03 -15.76 -10.35
CA MET A 314 -0.80 -15.87 -11.55
C MET A 314 -2.26 -15.61 -11.20
N THR A 315 -2.96 -14.89 -12.07
CA THR A 315 -4.41 -14.64 -11.94
C THR A 315 -5.22 -15.62 -12.80
N ASP A 316 -6.51 -15.78 -12.51
CA ASP A 316 -7.40 -16.73 -13.19
C ASP A 316 -7.54 -16.46 -14.69
N ASP A 317 -7.32 -15.21 -15.13
CA ASP A 317 -7.31 -14.79 -16.52
C ASP A 317 -5.96 -15.04 -17.23
N GLY A 318 -4.98 -15.65 -16.55
CA GLY A 318 -3.63 -15.86 -17.05
C GLY A 318 -2.71 -14.64 -16.93
N GLY A 319 -3.16 -13.57 -16.29
CA GLY A 319 -2.36 -12.40 -15.93
C GLY A 319 -1.49 -12.62 -14.68
N ALA A 320 -1.13 -11.52 -14.03
CA ALA A 320 -0.39 -11.54 -12.76
C ALA A 320 -0.88 -10.46 -11.78
N LEU A 321 -0.95 -10.82 -10.50
CA LEU A 321 -1.07 -9.90 -9.37
C LEU A 321 0.31 -9.71 -8.75
N ILE A 322 0.81 -8.47 -8.71
CA ILE A 322 2.20 -8.17 -8.33
C ILE A 322 2.28 -7.17 -7.17
N TRP A 323 3.27 -7.35 -6.29
CA TRP A 323 3.66 -6.41 -5.23
C TRP A 323 5.10 -5.95 -5.44
N TYR A 324 5.35 -4.66 -5.31
CA TYR A 324 6.70 -4.08 -5.47
C TYR A 324 6.88 -2.81 -4.64
N GLY A 325 8.10 -2.61 -4.15
CA GLY A 325 8.50 -1.46 -3.37
C GLY A 325 9.34 -0.46 -4.17
N ALA A 326 9.35 0.78 -3.72
CA ALA A 326 10.24 1.82 -4.21
C ALA A 326 10.54 2.86 -3.13
N ARG A 327 11.71 3.47 -3.23
CA ARG A 327 12.03 4.72 -2.56
C ARG A 327 11.89 5.87 -3.54
N SER A 328 11.19 6.92 -3.16
CA SER A 328 11.09 8.14 -3.97
C SER A 328 11.67 9.34 -3.24
N THR A 329 12.26 10.29 -3.97
CA THR A 329 12.72 11.56 -3.40
C THR A 329 12.19 12.72 -4.22
N ASP A 330 11.62 13.69 -3.52
CA ASP A 330 11.13 14.94 -4.08
C ASP A 330 12.08 16.07 -3.68
N LEU A 331 12.95 16.49 -4.60
CA LEU A 331 13.91 17.56 -4.35
C LEU A 331 13.42 18.88 -4.94
N ARG A 332 13.26 19.88 -4.07
CA ARG A 332 12.93 21.26 -4.43
C ARG A 332 14.17 22.13 -4.29
N GLN A 333 14.52 22.88 -5.34
CA GLN A 333 15.67 23.79 -5.35
C GLN A 333 15.26 25.20 -5.77
N ALA A 334 15.65 26.21 -4.97
CA ALA A 334 15.36 27.60 -5.28
C ALA A 334 16.08 28.01 -6.57
N ARG A 335 15.35 28.73 -7.43
CA ARG A 335 15.83 29.36 -8.67
C ARG A 335 15.82 30.88 -8.60
N ARG A 336 15.13 31.44 -7.61
CA ARG A 336 15.01 32.87 -7.37
C ARG A 336 15.40 33.19 -5.94
N ALA A 337 16.25 34.20 -5.76
CA ALA A 337 16.62 34.70 -4.44
C ALA A 337 15.37 35.16 -3.66
N GLY A 338 15.35 34.86 -2.36
CA GLY A 338 14.23 35.21 -1.48
C GLY A 338 12.97 34.34 -1.64
N ALA A 339 12.93 33.41 -2.61
CA ALA A 339 11.85 32.43 -2.68
C ALA A 339 11.93 31.49 -1.47
N LYS A 340 10.77 31.14 -0.91
CA LYS A 340 10.65 30.17 0.18
C LYS A 340 9.68 29.05 -0.20
N VAL A 341 9.91 27.85 0.31
CA VAL A 341 8.99 26.72 0.17
C VAL A 341 8.90 25.94 1.48
N ALA A 342 7.68 25.62 1.90
CA ALA A 342 7.45 24.64 2.95
C ALA A 342 7.11 23.28 2.31
N LEU A 343 7.55 22.20 2.95
CA LEU A 343 7.02 20.87 2.66
C LEU A 343 5.56 20.80 3.14
N LYS A 344 4.82 19.80 2.68
CA LYS A 344 3.40 19.62 3.00
C LYS A 344 3.20 18.28 3.74
N GLY A 345 1.98 18.01 4.22
CA GLY A 345 1.58 16.71 4.74
C GLY A 345 2.47 16.18 5.89
N SER A 346 2.84 14.91 5.82
CA SER A 346 3.74 14.30 6.82
C SER A 346 5.16 14.87 6.77
N ALA A 347 5.62 15.36 5.61
CA ALA A 347 6.94 15.97 5.50
C ALA A 347 6.99 17.34 6.18
N ALA A 348 5.90 18.11 6.14
CA ALA A 348 5.78 19.36 6.91
C ALA A 348 5.87 19.10 8.41
N VAL A 349 5.21 18.06 8.92
CA VAL A 349 5.26 17.71 10.34
C VAL A 349 6.69 17.40 10.78
N ARG A 350 7.42 16.64 9.96
CA ARG A 350 8.81 16.24 10.21
C ARG A 350 9.78 17.43 10.24
N THR A 351 9.42 18.54 9.60
CA THR A 351 10.20 19.79 9.59
C THR A 351 9.56 20.89 10.43
N ASP A 352 8.61 20.58 11.33
CA ASP A 352 7.87 21.55 12.14
C ASP A 352 7.25 22.72 11.33
N GLY A 353 6.84 22.43 10.09
CA GLY A 353 6.28 23.42 9.17
C GLY A 353 7.29 24.45 8.64
N GLU A 354 8.59 24.24 8.83
CA GLU A 354 9.64 25.14 8.39
C GLU A 354 9.59 25.43 6.88
N ALA A 355 9.87 26.69 6.53
CA ALA A 355 10.00 27.15 5.16
C ALA A 355 11.48 27.37 4.81
N PHE A 356 11.93 26.68 3.76
CA PHE A 356 13.32 26.65 3.32
C PHE A 356 13.58 27.65 2.19
N ALA A 357 14.81 28.14 2.05
CA ALA A 357 15.17 29.22 1.13
C ALA A 357 16.07 28.77 -0.03
N ARG A 358 16.72 27.61 0.08
CA ARG A 358 17.66 27.06 -0.91
C ARG A 358 17.22 25.69 -1.40
N THR A 359 16.98 24.77 -0.47
CA THR A 359 16.59 23.39 -0.80
C THR A 359 15.55 22.89 0.17
N ALA A 360 14.63 22.05 -0.31
CA ALA A 360 13.75 21.25 0.53
C ALA A 360 13.62 19.87 -0.11
N SER A 361 13.74 18.82 0.69
CA SER A 361 13.72 17.44 0.23
C SER A 361 12.79 16.61 1.11
N ALA A 362 12.06 15.68 0.49
CA ALA A 362 11.33 14.63 1.18
C ALA A 362 11.60 13.29 0.50
N THR A 363 12.04 12.30 1.27
CA THR A 363 12.23 10.92 0.82
C THR A 363 11.08 10.08 1.35
N TYR A 364 10.48 9.24 0.50
CA TYR A 364 9.35 8.38 0.83
C TYR A 364 9.69 6.92 0.58
N GLY A 365 9.13 6.05 1.41
CA GLY A 365 8.92 4.65 1.08
C GLY A 365 7.57 4.51 0.41
N ARG A 366 7.49 3.66 -0.61
CA ARG A 366 6.27 3.38 -1.36
C ARG A 366 6.18 1.90 -1.68
N ILE A 367 5.01 1.32 -1.50
CA ILE A 367 4.75 -0.09 -1.81
C ILE A 367 3.44 -0.14 -2.59
N TYR A 368 3.42 -0.86 -3.70
CA TYR A 368 2.29 -0.93 -4.62
C TYR A 368 1.83 -2.36 -4.82
N VAL A 369 0.55 -2.51 -5.16
CA VAL A 369 -0.03 -3.74 -5.71
C VAL A 369 -0.65 -3.44 -7.06
N ALA A 370 -0.41 -4.29 -8.06
CA ALA A 370 -0.91 -4.08 -9.43
C ALA A 370 -1.35 -5.38 -10.11
N HIS A 371 -2.33 -5.27 -10.99
CA HIS A 371 -2.72 -6.33 -11.93
C HIS A 371 -2.07 -6.10 -13.29
N VAL A 372 -1.42 -7.14 -13.82
CA VAL A 372 -0.80 -7.20 -15.14
C VAL A 372 -1.60 -8.16 -16.01
N PRO A 373 -2.28 -7.69 -17.06
CA PRO A 373 -3.04 -8.56 -17.95
C PRO A 373 -2.17 -9.59 -18.69
N PRO A 374 -2.75 -10.71 -19.18
CA PRO A 374 -2.06 -11.65 -20.05
C PRO A 374 -1.66 -10.99 -21.38
N ALA A 375 -0.67 -11.56 -22.06
CA ALA A 375 -0.25 -11.11 -23.39
C ALA A 375 -1.41 -11.23 -24.39
N GLY A 376 -1.56 -10.22 -25.26
CA GLY A 376 -2.64 -10.15 -26.23
C GLY A 376 -3.97 -9.62 -25.67
N SER A 377 -4.06 -9.37 -24.36
CA SER A 377 -5.19 -8.64 -23.78
C SER A 377 -5.24 -7.20 -24.27
N SER A 378 -6.45 -6.66 -24.44
CA SER A 378 -6.69 -5.23 -24.66
C SER A 378 -6.73 -4.43 -23.35
N GLU A 379 -6.71 -5.11 -22.19
CA GLU A 379 -6.65 -4.45 -20.90
C GLU A 379 -5.28 -3.79 -20.65
N ARG A 380 -5.29 -2.73 -19.84
CA ARG A 380 -4.10 -2.04 -19.37
C ARG A 380 -3.74 -2.49 -17.95
N VAL A 381 -2.49 -2.30 -17.53
CA VAL A 381 -2.04 -2.55 -16.16
C VAL A 381 -2.81 -1.67 -15.19
N ARG A 382 -3.36 -2.25 -14.12
CA ARG A 382 -4.09 -1.50 -13.08
C ARG A 382 -3.26 -1.48 -11.80
N VAL A 383 -2.97 -0.30 -11.25
CA VAL A 383 -2.39 -0.17 -9.91
C VAL A 383 -3.56 -0.12 -8.92
N LEU A 384 -3.64 -1.12 -8.06
CA LEU A 384 -4.83 -1.42 -7.24
C LEU A 384 -4.70 -0.92 -5.80
N GLY A 385 -3.49 -0.57 -5.35
CA GLY A 385 -3.26 -0.09 -4.01
C GLY A 385 -1.85 0.46 -3.84
N GLU A 386 -1.70 1.32 -2.85
CA GLU A 386 -0.42 1.86 -2.42
C GLU A 386 -0.39 1.96 -0.89
N TRP A 387 0.80 1.87 -0.31
CA TRP A 387 1.13 2.54 0.93
C TRP A 387 2.35 3.44 0.72
N SER A 388 2.28 4.68 1.20
CA SER A 388 3.41 5.60 1.18
C SER A 388 3.60 6.27 2.54
N GLU A 389 4.86 6.42 2.95
CA GLU A 389 5.26 7.15 4.15
C GLU A 389 6.50 7.97 3.87
N VAL A 390 6.56 9.18 4.44
CA VAL A 390 7.79 9.98 4.46
C VAL A 390 8.79 9.20 5.31
N LEU A 391 10.01 9.02 4.87
CA LEU A 391 11.11 8.42 5.65
C LEU A 391 12.00 9.52 6.21
N GLU A 392 12.30 10.53 5.40
CA GLU A 392 13.19 11.64 5.75
C GLU A 392 12.70 12.93 5.11
N SER A 393 12.96 14.06 5.75
CA SER A 393 12.71 15.38 5.16
C SER A 393 13.62 16.42 5.80
N HIS A 394 14.14 17.34 5.00
CA HIS A 394 15.09 18.38 5.45
C HIS A 394 15.17 19.49 4.40
N GLY A 395 15.81 20.60 4.76
CA GLY A 395 16.07 21.70 3.84
C GLY A 395 17.05 22.74 4.39
N THR A 396 17.36 23.76 3.60
CA THR A 396 18.26 24.88 3.94
C THR A 396 17.78 26.22 3.40
#